data_AF-A0A9D1Q4Y9-F1
#
_entry.id   AF-A0A9D1Q4Y9-F1
#
_cell.length_a   1.000
_cell.length_b   1.000
_cell.length_c   1.000
_cell.angle_alpha   90.00
_cell.angle_beta   90.00
_cell.angle_gamma   90.00
#
_symmetry.space_group_name_H-M   'P 1'
#
loop_
_entity.id
_entity.type
_entity.pdbx_description
1 polymer ?
#
loop_
_entity_poly.entity_id
_entity_poly.type
_entity_poly.pdbx_seq_one_letter_code
_entity_poly.pdbx_strand_id
1 'polypeptide(L)'
;SQANLPQDETLLQPITENQVRYFQERLLEWFEREGRHDLPWKPQEQFSEKINLYRIWISEIMLQQTQVVTVIPYFERFMAAFPTPEDLAAASEETVLKLWQGLGYYSRARNLHAASKQLVAEFNGIIPPNFEAIRSLKGIGDTTANAILAQGFNLPFAILDGNVRRVLSRITGMTAPRKELDKRLKTISETFLCSQNPADYTQAIMDFGATLCKLKPQCDRCFLQSHCAAFIHDKVADIPAKPIKKKNPTESIALILYWSDRNQILLEKRPEKGIWGNLYSLPELLLKGKDHKSASSPIIDTQSLADFPQREPLTNIRHQFTHYTLEASLFKVPISDQAIQNLLKSQSNPEDFRLVTVEEALLLPKPQPIAELLTKISTHSLTQTLW
;
A
#
# COMPACT_ATOMS: atom_id res chain seq x y z
N SER A 1 -24.18 9.82 30.71
CA SER A 1 -25.12 10.63 29.93
C SER A 1 -25.77 9.71 28.91
N GLN A 2 -27.06 9.83 28.63
CA GLN A 2 -27.66 9.18 27.46
C GLN A 2 -26.91 9.72 26.25
N ALA A 3 -26.07 8.90 25.63
CA ALA A 3 -25.45 9.27 24.37
C ALA A 3 -26.58 9.41 23.36
N ASN A 4 -26.68 10.54 22.66
CA ASN A 4 -27.60 10.67 21.54
C ASN A 4 -27.16 9.67 20.46
N LEU A 5 -27.73 8.46 20.52
CA LEU A 5 -27.40 7.39 19.58
C LEU A 5 -27.77 7.84 18.17
N PRO A 6 -26.95 7.52 17.16
CA PRO A 6 -27.22 7.93 15.80
C PRO A 6 -28.58 7.40 15.33
N GLN A 7 -29.47 8.32 14.95
CA GLN A 7 -30.69 7.98 14.21
C GLN A 7 -30.39 8.16 12.72
N ASP A 8 -30.51 7.09 11.94
CA ASP A 8 -30.28 7.11 10.49
C ASP A 8 -31.25 6.14 9.80
N GLU A 9 -32.01 6.63 8.82
CA GLU A 9 -33.04 5.88 8.08
C GLU A 9 -32.47 4.70 7.26
N THR A 10 -31.15 4.65 7.05
CA THR A 10 -30.47 3.56 6.32
C THR A 10 -30.05 2.40 7.23
N LEU A 11 -30.30 2.51 8.54
CA LEU A 11 -30.16 1.40 9.47
C LEU A 11 -31.29 0.39 9.26
N LEU A 12 -30.96 -0.91 9.38
CA LEU A 12 -32.00 -1.94 9.36
C LEU A 12 -32.80 -1.97 10.67
N GLN A 13 -32.19 -1.52 11.77
CA GLN A 13 -32.82 -1.36 13.08
C GLN A 13 -32.12 -0.27 13.89
N PRO A 14 -32.80 0.38 14.85
CA PRO A 14 -32.17 1.37 15.72
C PRO A 14 -30.99 0.80 16.51
N ILE A 15 -29.93 1.59 16.65
CA ILE A 15 -28.82 1.27 17.55
C ILE A 15 -29.30 1.48 18.99
N THR A 16 -28.98 0.56 19.89
CA THR A 16 -29.33 0.66 21.32
C THR A 16 -28.07 0.70 22.20
N GLU A 17 -28.16 1.31 23.38
CA GLU A 17 -27.05 1.33 24.33
C GLU A 17 -26.61 -0.10 24.73
N ASN A 18 -27.59 -1.02 24.85
CA ASN A 18 -27.31 -2.42 25.14
C ASN A 18 -26.50 -3.09 24.02
N GLN A 19 -26.84 -2.81 22.75
CA GLN A 19 -26.08 -3.33 21.61
C GLN A 19 -24.63 -2.84 21.61
N VAL A 20 -24.41 -1.55 21.86
CA VAL A 20 -23.07 -0.94 21.92
C VAL A 20 -22.25 -1.57 23.06
N ARG A 21 -22.83 -1.65 24.26
CA ARG A 21 -22.15 -2.25 25.43
C ARG A 21 -21.81 -3.72 25.19
N TYR A 22 -22.78 -4.51 24.71
CA TYR A 22 -22.56 -5.92 24.39
C TYR A 22 -21.46 -6.11 23.33
N PHE A 23 -21.44 -5.25 22.31
CA PHE A 23 -20.38 -5.26 21.30
C PHE A 23 -19.00 -5.02 21.92
N GLN A 24 -18.85 -3.95 22.71
CA GLN A 24 -17.57 -3.57 23.32
C GLN A 24 -17.03 -4.69 24.22
N GLU A 25 -17.86 -5.21 25.13
CA GLU A 25 -17.48 -6.27 26.07
C GLU A 25 -17.06 -7.55 25.33
N ARG A 26 -17.93 -8.06 24.45
CA ARG A 26 -17.67 -9.34 23.78
C ARG A 26 -16.54 -9.24 22.75
N LEU A 27 -16.32 -8.07 22.14
CA LEU A 27 -15.20 -7.84 21.24
C LEU A 27 -13.87 -7.92 21.99
N LEU A 28 -13.77 -7.29 23.15
CA LEU A 28 -12.55 -7.32 23.97
C LEU A 28 -12.29 -8.71 24.55
N GLU A 29 -13.32 -9.39 25.06
CA GLU A 29 -13.19 -10.79 25.52
C GLU A 29 -12.75 -11.74 24.39
N TRP A 30 -13.28 -11.55 23.18
CA TRP A 30 -12.83 -12.31 22.02
C TRP A 30 -11.38 -11.98 21.66
N PHE A 31 -10.99 -10.70 21.72
CA PHE A 31 -9.63 -10.27 21.42
C PHE A 31 -8.61 -10.85 22.40
N GLU A 32 -8.92 -10.91 23.69
CA GLU A 32 -8.06 -11.56 24.68
C GLU A 32 -7.78 -13.03 24.33
N ARG A 33 -8.80 -13.77 23.88
CA ARG A 33 -8.68 -15.21 23.57
C ARG A 33 -8.11 -15.51 22.18
N GLU A 34 -8.51 -14.76 21.17
CA GLU A 34 -8.32 -15.10 19.74
C GLU A 34 -7.67 -13.97 18.93
N GLY A 35 -7.46 -12.80 19.54
CA GLY A 35 -6.79 -11.67 18.92
C GLY A 35 -5.32 -11.94 18.63
N ARG A 36 -4.75 -11.13 17.72
CA ARG A 36 -3.32 -11.23 17.38
C ARG A 36 -2.51 -10.41 18.37
N HIS A 37 -1.81 -11.12 19.24
CA HIS A 37 -0.97 -10.53 20.29
C HIS A 37 0.51 -10.51 19.96
N ASP A 38 0.92 -11.27 18.96
CA ASP A 38 2.30 -11.55 18.56
C ASP A 38 2.76 -10.73 17.35
N LEU A 39 2.01 -9.70 16.96
CA LEU A 39 2.39 -8.84 15.84
C LEU A 39 3.67 -8.06 16.16
N PRO A 40 4.66 -8.01 15.26
CA PRO A 40 5.98 -7.48 15.58
C PRO A 40 5.96 -5.98 15.90
N TRP A 41 4.98 -5.23 15.43
CA TRP A 41 4.85 -3.78 15.68
C TRP A 41 4.08 -3.41 16.94
N LYS A 42 3.49 -4.36 17.68
CA LYS A 42 2.88 -4.05 18.98
C LYS A 42 3.96 -3.53 19.95
N PRO A 43 3.60 -2.66 20.90
CA PRO A 43 4.54 -2.18 21.91
C PRO A 43 5.26 -3.34 22.60
N GLN A 44 6.58 -3.24 22.72
CA GLN A 44 7.41 -4.24 23.41
C GLN A 44 8.28 -3.54 24.46
N GLU A 45 8.46 -4.21 25.61
CA GLU A 45 9.17 -3.64 26.77
C GLU A 45 10.64 -3.31 26.46
N GLN A 46 11.28 -4.03 25.52
CA GLN A 46 12.67 -3.74 25.18
C GLN A 46 12.86 -2.45 24.37
N PHE A 47 11.78 -1.82 23.88
CA PHE A 47 11.84 -0.58 23.11
C PHE A 47 11.33 0.58 23.95
N SER A 48 11.97 1.76 23.81
CA SER A 48 11.45 2.98 24.40
C SER A 48 10.11 3.37 23.77
N GLU A 49 9.32 4.20 24.46
CA GLU A 49 8.04 4.71 23.96
C GLU A 49 8.17 5.35 22.57
N LYS A 50 9.20 6.19 22.38
CA LYS A 50 9.54 6.80 21.07
C LYS A 50 9.65 5.74 19.97
N ILE A 51 10.34 4.63 20.25
CA ILE A 51 10.58 3.57 19.26
C ILE A 51 9.32 2.71 19.05
N ASN A 52 8.54 2.43 20.09
CA ASN A 52 7.25 1.75 19.94
C ASN A 52 6.27 2.57 19.09
N LEU A 53 6.19 3.88 19.29
CA LEU A 53 5.38 4.78 18.46
C LEU A 53 5.84 4.80 17.00
N TYR A 54 7.16 4.88 16.78
CA TYR A 54 7.75 4.78 15.44
C TYR A 54 7.38 3.46 14.75
N ARG A 55 7.51 2.33 15.45
CA ARG A 55 7.13 0.99 14.96
C ARG A 55 5.66 0.91 14.55
N ILE A 56 4.75 1.41 15.39
CA ILE A 56 3.31 1.47 15.09
C ILE A 56 3.07 2.30 13.83
N TRP A 57 3.70 3.46 13.72
CA TRP A 57 3.55 4.31 12.54
C TRP A 57 4.04 3.61 11.26
N ILE A 58 5.21 2.96 11.28
CA ILE A 58 5.72 2.19 10.14
C ILE A 58 4.74 1.10 9.73
N SER A 59 4.25 0.30 10.68
CA SER A 59 3.29 -0.77 10.37
C SER A 59 1.99 -0.23 9.80
N GLU A 60 1.45 0.86 10.33
CA GLU A 60 0.22 1.46 9.85
C GLU A 60 0.33 1.90 8.38
N ILE A 61 1.47 2.47 7.98
CA ILE A 61 1.71 2.81 6.56
C ILE A 61 1.85 1.54 5.71
N MET A 62 2.59 0.54 6.17
CA MET A 62 2.76 -0.72 5.44
C MET A 62 1.45 -1.50 5.28
N LEU A 63 0.55 -1.46 6.26
CA LEU A 63 -0.74 -2.17 6.27
C LEU A 63 -1.80 -1.52 5.37
N GLN A 64 -1.58 -0.31 4.87
CA GLN A 64 -2.47 0.32 3.90
C GLN A 64 -2.61 -0.57 2.65
N GLN A 65 -3.79 -1.15 2.45
CA GLN A 65 -4.09 -2.04 1.32
C GLN A 65 -3.13 -3.24 1.19
N THR A 66 -2.50 -3.67 2.28
CA THR A 66 -1.57 -4.80 2.30
C THR A 66 -1.91 -5.73 3.45
N GLN A 67 -1.82 -7.04 3.23
CA GLN A 67 -2.17 -8.03 4.26
C GLN A 67 -1.07 -8.15 5.32
N VAL A 68 -1.47 -8.40 6.57
CA VAL A 68 -0.57 -8.59 7.72
C VAL A 68 0.56 -9.59 7.41
N VAL A 69 0.21 -10.78 6.90
CA VAL A 69 1.20 -11.83 6.57
C VAL A 69 2.24 -11.39 5.55
N THR A 70 1.88 -10.50 4.64
CA THR A 70 2.80 -9.90 3.67
C THR A 70 3.68 -8.84 4.32
N VAL A 71 3.13 -8.06 5.25
CA VAL A 71 3.84 -6.94 5.90
C VAL A 71 4.90 -7.42 6.87
N ILE A 72 4.66 -8.48 7.66
CA ILE A 72 5.58 -8.97 8.70
C ILE A 72 7.06 -9.02 8.24
N PRO A 73 7.42 -9.75 7.17
CA PRO A 73 8.82 -9.84 6.77
C PRO A 73 9.39 -8.52 6.21
N TYR A 74 8.55 -7.63 5.67
CA TYR A 74 9.00 -6.30 5.23
C TYR A 74 9.25 -5.40 6.42
N PHE A 75 8.36 -5.41 7.40
CA PHE A 75 8.49 -4.65 8.63
C PHE A 75 9.78 -5.01 9.35
N GLU A 76 10.06 -6.31 9.55
CA GLU A 76 11.27 -6.76 10.24
C GLU A 76 12.56 -6.28 9.56
N ARG A 77 12.68 -6.47 8.24
CA ARG A 77 13.85 -5.98 7.49
C ARG A 77 13.96 -4.46 7.49
N PHE A 78 12.84 -3.76 7.40
CA PHE A 78 12.81 -2.30 7.39
C PHE A 78 13.23 -1.72 8.74
N MET A 79 12.73 -2.28 9.85
CA MET A 79 13.12 -1.89 11.20
C MET A 79 14.56 -2.27 11.55
N ALA A 80 15.10 -3.34 10.95
CA ALA A 80 16.51 -3.67 11.09
C ALA A 80 17.43 -2.66 10.38
N ALA A 81 17.00 -2.15 9.22
CA ALA A 81 17.75 -1.14 8.45
C ALA A 81 17.57 0.28 8.99
N PHE A 82 16.38 0.60 9.50
CA PHE A 82 16.02 1.90 10.06
C PHE A 82 15.41 1.71 11.45
N PRO A 83 16.24 1.50 12.50
CA PRO A 83 15.73 1.32 13.85
C PRO A 83 15.03 2.55 14.42
N THR A 84 15.43 3.75 13.98
CA THR A 84 14.90 5.03 14.47
C THR A 84 14.32 5.92 13.35
N PRO A 85 13.46 6.90 13.69
CA PRO A 85 13.02 7.92 12.74
C PRO A 85 14.19 8.67 12.07
N GLU A 86 15.27 8.91 12.83
CA GLU A 86 16.48 9.58 12.35
C GLU A 86 17.20 8.76 11.28
N ASP A 87 17.34 7.45 11.48
CA ASP A 87 17.96 6.54 10.50
C ASP A 87 17.17 6.57 9.17
N LEU A 88 15.84 6.52 9.27
CA LEU A 88 14.97 6.60 8.09
C LEU A 88 15.06 7.97 7.41
N ALA A 89 15.11 9.07 8.18
CA ALA A 89 15.22 10.42 7.65
C ALA A 89 16.57 10.70 6.96
N ALA A 90 17.65 10.10 7.45
CA ALA A 90 18.99 10.22 6.89
C ALA A 90 19.21 9.35 5.65
N ALA A 91 18.38 8.33 5.43
CA ALA A 91 18.50 7.40 4.32
C ALA A 91 18.32 8.08 2.94
N SER A 92 18.92 7.48 1.90
CA SER A 92 18.59 7.85 0.53
C SER A 92 17.20 7.32 0.17
N GLU A 93 16.48 8.03 -0.69
CA GLU A 93 15.19 7.54 -1.18
C GLU A 93 15.34 6.21 -1.93
N GLU A 94 16.45 6.02 -2.64
CA GLU A 94 16.76 4.79 -3.37
C GLU A 94 16.83 3.59 -2.41
N THR A 95 17.49 3.73 -1.27
CA THR A 95 17.56 2.69 -0.22
C THR A 95 16.18 2.39 0.38
N VAL A 96 15.39 3.42 0.67
CA VAL A 96 14.02 3.24 1.20
C VAL A 96 13.13 2.50 0.21
N LEU A 97 13.15 2.92 -1.07
CA LEU A 97 12.39 2.26 -2.14
C LEU A 97 12.86 0.82 -2.38
N LYS A 98 14.15 0.56 -2.16
CA LYS A 98 14.71 -0.79 -2.29
C LYS A 98 14.17 -1.73 -1.22
N LEU A 99 14.14 -1.30 0.03
CA LEU A 99 13.55 -2.08 1.13
C LEU A 99 12.03 -2.24 1.00
N TRP A 100 11.36 -1.29 0.33
CA TRP A 100 9.94 -1.35 0.01
C TRP A 100 9.60 -2.20 -1.23
N GLN A 101 10.60 -2.60 -2.02
CA GLN A 101 10.43 -3.29 -3.30
C GLN A 101 9.57 -4.55 -3.14
N GLY A 102 8.42 -4.59 -3.83
CA GLY A 102 7.49 -5.72 -3.80
C GLY A 102 6.26 -5.49 -2.90
N LEU A 103 6.28 -4.49 -2.01
CA LEU A 103 5.13 -4.18 -1.15
C LEU A 103 4.02 -3.38 -1.89
N GLY A 104 4.34 -2.83 -3.06
CA GLY A 104 3.43 -2.04 -3.88
C GLY A 104 3.09 -0.66 -3.29
N TYR A 105 2.35 0.15 -4.06
CA TYR A 105 1.95 1.52 -3.70
C TYR A 105 3.15 2.37 -3.19
N TYR A 106 4.18 2.51 -4.03
CA TYR A 106 5.47 3.12 -3.68
C TYR A 106 5.40 4.59 -3.25
N SER A 107 4.30 5.30 -3.56
CA SER A 107 4.05 6.62 -2.98
C SER A 107 4.00 6.59 -1.45
N ARG A 108 3.59 5.47 -0.83
CA ARG A 108 3.63 5.28 0.63
C ARG A 108 5.06 5.36 1.16
N ALA A 109 6.02 4.69 0.53
CA ALA A 109 7.42 4.71 0.92
C ALA A 109 8.02 6.13 0.84
N ARG A 110 7.75 6.83 -0.27
CA ARG A 110 8.23 8.21 -0.46
C ARG A 110 7.61 9.18 0.52
N ASN A 111 6.30 9.06 0.75
CA ASN A 111 5.61 9.91 1.72
C ASN A 111 6.09 9.62 3.14
N LEU A 112 6.28 8.35 3.51
CA LEU A 112 6.84 7.93 4.78
C LEU A 112 8.24 8.52 5.01
N HIS A 113 9.11 8.44 4.00
CA HIS A 113 10.45 9.02 4.06
C HIS A 113 10.43 10.55 4.17
N ALA A 114 9.57 11.23 3.42
CA ALA A 114 9.39 12.67 3.56
C ALA A 114 8.83 13.06 4.93
N ALA A 115 7.89 12.28 5.46
CA ALA A 115 7.33 12.47 6.78
C ALA A 115 8.33 12.17 7.90
N SER A 116 9.28 11.25 7.73
CA SER A 116 10.32 11.01 8.74
C SER A 116 11.28 12.20 8.82
N LYS A 117 11.64 12.78 7.66
CA LYS A 117 12.40 14.04 7.60
C LYS A 117 11.66 15.19 8.28
N GLN A 118 10.37 15.32 8.01
CA GLN A 118 9.51 16.30 8.67
C GLN A 118 9.46 16.07 10.19
N LEU A 119 9.28 14.82 10.63
CA LEU A 119 9.21 14.44 12.03
C LEU A 119 10.50 14.81 12.79
N VAL A 120 11.66 14.55 12.18
CA VAL A 120 12.96 14.91 12.76
C VAL A 120 13.14 16.44 12.83
N ALA A 121 12.80 17.16 11.76
CA ALA A 121 13.00 18.60 11.67
C ALA A 121 12.04 19.41 12.55
N GLU A 122 10.77 19.03 12.60
CA GLU A 122 9.71 19.82 13.26
C GLU A 122 9.37 19.32 14.67
N PHE A 123 9.60 18.03 14.95
CA PHE A 123 9.16 17.38 16.19
C PHE A 123 10.30 16.61 16.90
N ASN A 124 11.56 16.86 16.54
CA ASN A 124 12.75 16.21 17.13
C ASN A 124 12.67 14.67 17.10
N GLY A 125 12.06 14.12 16.05
CA GLY A 125 11.91 12.68 15.85
C GLY A 125 10.86 12.03 16.75
N ILE A 126 10.07 12.81 17.49
CA ILE A 126 9.05 12.31 18.42
C ILE A 126 7.67 12.45 17.77
N ILE A 127 6.92 11.35 17.68
CA ILE A 127 5.51 11.40 17.26
C ILE A 127 4.71 12.16 18.33
N PRO A 128 4.03 13.26 17.99
CA PRO A 128 3.29 14.04 18.98
C PRO A 128 1.94 13.38 19.31
N PRO A 129 1.46 13.42 20.56
CA PRO A 129 0.14 12.89 20.95
C PRO A 129 -1.00 13.86 20.55
N ASN A 130 -0.99 14.33 19.30
CA ASN A 130 -1.93 15.33 18.81
C ASN A 130 -2.38 15.00 17.38
N PHE A 131 -3.69 15.01 17.17
CA PHE A 131 -4.29 14.67 15.87
C PHE A 131 -3.82 15.57 14.74
N GLU A 132 -3.91 16.89 14.90
CA GLU A 132 -3.52 17.83 13.84
C GLU A 132 -2.03 17.72 13.50
N ALA A 133 -1.17 17.54 14.51
CA ALA A 133 0.26 17.38 14.32
C ALA A 133 0.64 16.06 13.63
N ILE A 134 0.00 14.93 13.99
CA ILE A 134 0.20 13.66 13.26
C ILE A 134 -0.36 13.78 11.84
N ARG A 135 -1.53 14.42 11.68
CA ARG A 135 -2.24 14.54 10.41
C ARG A 135 -1.53 15.46 9.42
N SER A 136 -0.67 16.37 9.88
CA SER A 136 0.15 17.23 9.04
C SER A 136 1.33 16.49 8.39
N LEU A 137 1.74 15.35 8.94
CA LEU A 137 2.82 14.53 8.37
C LEU A 137 2.41 13.95 7.01
N LYS A 138 3.33 14.05 6.04
CA LYS A 138 3.06 13.62 4.65
C LYS A 138 2.61 12.16 4.57
N GLY A 139 1.48 11.93 3.91
CA GLY A 139 0.94 10.58 3.70
C GLY A 139 0.15 10.01 4.88
N ILE A 140 -0.03 10.77 5.97
CA ILE A 140 -0.93 10.40 7.06
C ILE A 140 -2.31 11.02 6.82
N GLY A 141 -3.32 10.15 6.70
CA GLY A 141 -4.73 10.54 6.67
C GLY A 141 -5.42 10.33 8.02
N ASP A 142 -6.68 10.74 8.14
CA ASP A 142 -7.45 10.70 9.40
C ASP A 142 -7.45 9.31 10.05
N THR A 143 -7.69 8.24 9.27
CA THR A 143 -7.72 6.88 9.80
C THR A 143 -6.36 6.44 10.36
N THR A 144 -5.26 6.78 9.67
CA THR A 144 -3.91 6.45 10.15
C THR A 144 -3.54 7.28 11.37
N ALA A 145 -3.91 8.57 11.40
CA ALA A 145 -3.70 9.41 12.58
C ALA A 145 -4.45 8.86 13.81
N ASN A 146 -5.72 8.48 13.63
CA ASN A 146 -6.53 7.87 14.68
C ASN A 146 -5.94 6.53 15.15
N ALA A 147 -5.46 5.70 14.23
CA ALA A 147 -4.85 4.42 14.55
C ALA A 147 -3.56 4.59 15.37
N ILE A 148 -2.72 5.58 15.04
CA ILE A 148 -1.50 5.90 15.80
C ILE A 148 -1.87 6.43 17.20
N LEU A 149 -2.86 7.33 17.30
CA LEU A 149 -3.31 7.88 18.58
C LEU A 149 -3.91 6.82 19.50
N ALA A 150 -4.74 5.94 18.94
CA ALA A 150 -5.38 4.88 19.71
C ALA A 150 -4.39 3.80 20.11
N GLN A 151 -3.58 3.26 19.19
CA GLN A 151 -2.68 2.15 19.50
C GLN A 151 -1.41 2.60 20.21
N GLY A 152 -0.90 3.79 19.89
CA GLY A 152 0.36 4.32 20.42
C GLY A 152 0.22 5.07 21.73
N PHE A 153 -0.85 5.87 21.88
CA PHE A 153 -1.07 6.71 23.05
C PHE A 153 -2.28 6.30 23.89
N ASN A 154 -2.97 5.21 23.52
CA ASN A 154 -4.20 4.75 24.17
C ASN A 154 -5.29 5.84 24.24
N LEU A 155 -5.36 6.72 23.23
CA LEU A 155 -6.33 7.81 23.17
C LEU A 155 -7.60 7.38 22.43
N PRO A 156 -8.79 7.88 22.82
CA PRO A 156 -10.07 7.43 22.29
C PRO A 156 -10.37 7.99 20.88
N PHE A 157 -9.59 7.55 19.88
CA PHE A 157 -9.78 7.90 18.47
C PHE A 157 -10.33 6.70 17.69
N ALA A 158 -11.55 6.84 17.19
CA ALA A 158 -12.20 5.80 16.40
C ALA A 158 -11.60 5.71 14.98
N ILE A 159 -11.32 4.49 14.52
CA ILE A 159 -10.81 4.23 13.16
C ILE A 159 -11.95 3.81 12.21
N LEU A 160 -11.72 3.92 10.90
CA LEU A 160 -12.68 3.48 9.88
C LEU A 160 -11.99 2.96 8.61
N ASP A 161 -11.21 1.89 8.77
CA ASP A 161 -10.54 1.22 7.66
C ASP A 161 -11.51 0.33 6.85
N GLY A 162 -10.99 -0.49 5.94
CA GLY A 162 -11.78 -1.46 5.16
C GLY A 162 -12.48 -2.52 6.02
N ASN A 163 -11.85 -2.95 7.10
CA ASN A 163 -12.35 -4.00 7.99
C ASN A 163 -13.43 -3.46 8.93
N VAL A 164 -13.15 -2.36 9.62
CA VAL A 164 -14.06 -1.68 10.54
C VAL A 164 -15.32 -1.22 9.81
N ARG A 165 -15.18 -0.64 8.61
CA ARG A 165 -16.33 -0.29 7.77
C ARG A 165 -17.27 -1.49 7.58
N ARG A 166 -16.73 -2.64 7.18
CA ARG A 166 -17.54 -3.84 6.92
C ARG A 166 -18.20 -4.36 8.20
N VAL A 167 -17.45 -4.39 9.30
CA VAL A 167 -17.95 -4.81 10.62
C VAL A 167 -19.11 -3.93 11.05
N LEU A 168 -18.90 -2.62 11.11
CA LEU A 168 -19.92 -1.67 11.59
C LEU A 168 -21.13 -1.63 10.66
N SER A 169 -20.93 -1.62 9.34
CA SER A 169 -22.06 -1.73 8.39
C SER A 169 -22.91 -2.98 8.66
N ARG A 170 -22.30 -4.14 8.92
CA ARG A 170 -23.07 -5.37 9.16
C ARG A 170 -23.78 -5.37 10.51
N ILE A 171 -23.12 -4.88 11.56
CA ILE A 171 -23.71 -4.84 12.91
C ILE A 171 -24.93 -3.92 12.95
N THR A 172 -24.82 -2.76 12.32
CA THR A 172 -25.88 -1.75 12.32
C THR A 172 -26.87 -1.93 11.15
N GLY A 173 -26.53 -2.75 10.17
CA GLY A 173 -27.31 -2.91 8.93
C GLY A 173 -27.18 -1.72 7.97
N MET A 174 -26.28 -0.79 8.23
CA MET A 174 -26.13 0.43 7.44
C MET A 174 -25.66 0.13 6.01
N THR A 175 -26.42 0.65 5.03
CA THR A 175 -26.07 0.59 3.62
C THR A 175 -26.22 1.96 2.96
N ALA A 176 -25.23 2.36 2.16
CA ALA A 176 -25.23 3.60 1.39
C ALA A 176 -24.17 3.52 0.27
N PRO A 177 -24.24 4.39 -0.76
CA PRO A 177 -23.12 4.59 -1.68
C PRO A 177 -21.84 4.91 -0.91
N ARG A 178 -20.69 4.43 -1.39
CA ARG A 178 -19.42 4.43 -0.64
C ARG A 178 -19.04 5.78 -0.02
N LYS A 179 -19.19 6.89 -0.74
CA LYS A 179 -18.83 8.23 -0.23
C LYS A 179 -19.71 8.65 0.95
N GLU A 180 -21.00 8.33 0.91
CA GLU A 180 -21.95 8.65 1.98
C GLU A 180 -21.80 7.69 3.16
N LEU A 181 -21.53 6.42 2.87
CA LEU A 181 -21.33 5.38 3.88
C LEU A 181 -20.19 5.75 4.85
N ASP A 182 -19.07 6.24 4.33
CA ASP A 182 -17.92 6.63 5.17
C ASP A 182 -18.26 7.78 6.12
N LYS A 183 -19.06 8.76 5.66
CA LYS A 183 -19.51 9.88 6.49
C LYS A 183 -20.43 9.41 7.61
N ARG A 184 -21.40 8.55 7.31
CA ARG A 184 -22.36 8.01 8.30
C ARG A 184 -21.69 7.08 9.31
N LEU A 185 -20.80 6.22 8.84
CA LEU A 185 -20.07 5.30 9.70
C LEU A 185 -19.04 5.97 10.61
N LYS A 186 -18.60 7.19 10.31
CA LYS A 186 -17.69 7.92 11.20
C LYS A 186 -18.32 8.11 12.59
N THR A 187 -19.55 8.63 12.64
CA THR A 187 -20.29 8.82 13.90
C THR A 187 -20.63 7.50 14.58
N ILE A 188 -20.92 6.45 13.80
CA ILE A 188 -21.13 5.11 14.36
C ILE A 188 -19.84 4.55 14.97
N SER A 189 -18.70 4.74 14.32
CA SER A 189 -17.41 4.27 14.85
C SER A 189 -17.08 4.95 16.18
N GLU A 190 -17.35 6.25 16.30
CA GLU A 190 -17.24 7.01 17.55
C GLU A 190 -18.20 6.49 18.63
N THR A 191 -19.43 6.10 18.25
CA THR A 191 -20.43 5.54 19.19
C THR A 191 -20.02 4.16 19.71
N PHE A 192 -19.44 3.31 18.86
CA PHE A 192 -19.06 1.94 19.22
C PHE A 192 -17.69 1.86 19.92
N LEU A 193 -16.87 2.91 19.85
CA LEU A 193 -15.57 2.99 20.50
C LEU A 193 -15.66 2.73 22.01
N CYS A 194 -14.83 1.82 22.52
CA CYS A 194 -14.61 1.65 23.95
C CYS A 194 -13.55 2.66 24.43
N SER A 195 -13.98 3.71 25.13
CA SER A 195 -13.08 4.77 25.62
C SER A 195 -12.17 4.34 26.78
N GLN A 196 -12.47 3.23 27.45
CA GLN A 196 -11.68 2.72 28.57
C GLN A 196 -10.41 2.00 28.10
N ASN A 197 -10.50 1.22 27.01
CA ASN A 197 -9.37 0.51 26.39
C ASN A 197 -9.26 0.79 24.87
N PRO A 198 -9.00 2.04 24.43
CA PRO A 198 -8.98 2.39 23.01
C PRO A 198 -7.96 1.61 22.18
N ALA A 199 -6.77 1.32 22.72
CA ALA A 199 -5.73 0.58 22.03
C ALA A 199 -6.20 -0.85 21.68
N ASP A 200 -6.66 -1.59 22.69
CA ASP A 200 -7.15 -2.96 22.51
C ASP A 200 -8.41 -3.00 21.66
N TYR A 201 -9.36 -2.07 21.87
CA TYR A 201 -10.55 -1.97 21.04
C TYR A 201 -10.18 -1.78 19.56
N THR A 202 -9.24 -0.89 19.28
CA THR A 202 -8.80 -0.55 17.92
C THR A 202 -8.19 -1.76 17.23
N GLN A 203 -7.29 -2.48 17.90
CA GLN A 203 -6.73 -3.72 17.36
C GLN A 203 -7.79 -4.81 17.23
N ALA A 204 -8.65 -4.97 18.23
CA ALA A 204 -9.70 -5.97 18.27
C ALA A 204 -10.68 -5.84 17.11
N ILE A 205 -11.17 -4.64 16.81
CA ILE A 205 -12.13 -4.45 15.72
C ILE A 205 -11.51 -4.67 14.34
N MET A 206 -10.22 -4.32 14.17
CA MET A 206 -9.47 -4.63 12.95
C MET A 206 -9.29 -6.14 12.79
N ASP A 207 -8.88 -6.83 13.86
CA ASP A 207 -8.68 -8.28 13.89
C ASP A 207 -9.97 -9.04 13.66
N PHE A 208 -11.06 -8.63 14.31
CA PHE A 208 -12.38 -9.21 14.15
C PHE A 208 -12.83 -9.10 12.69
N GLY A 209 -12.66 -7.94 12.07
CA GLY A 209 -12.95 -7.76 10.65
C GLY A 209 -12.04 -8.60 9.75
N ALA A 210 -10.75 -8.71 10.07
CA ALA A 210 -9.78 -9.43 9.24
C ALA A 210 -9.93 -10.96 9.32
N THR A 211 -10.30 -11.52 10.47
CA THR A 211 -10.22 -12.96 10.75
C THR A 211 -11.59 -13.64 10.82
N LEU A 212 -12.60 -12.97 11.40
CA LEU A 212 -13.92 -13.54 11.70
C LEU A 212 -15.01 -12.96 10.78
N CYS A 213 -15.23 -11.65 10.82
CA CYS A 213 -16.18 -10.92 9.97
C CYS A 213 -15.57 -10.51 8.63
N LYS A 214 -14.87 -11.44 7.96
CA LYS A 214 -14.25 -11.24 6.64
C LYS A 214 -15.29 -11.21 5.51
N LEU A 215 -14.85 -11.06 4.26
CA LEU A 215 -15.76 -11.05 3.09
C LEU A 215 -16.67 -12.28 3.04
N LYS A 216 -16.10 -13.46 3.31
CA LYS A 216 -16.81 -14.70 3.61
C LYS A 216 -16.77 -14.94 5.13
N PRO A 217 -17.69 -14.35 5.90
CA PRO A 217 -17.63 -14.37 7.35
C PRO A 217 -17.94 -15.76 7.91
N GLN A 218 -17.44 -16.05 9.11
CA GLN A 218 -17.80 -17.25 9.87
C GLN A 218 -18.86 -16.84 10.90
N CYS A 219 -20.07 -16.56 10.40
CA CYS A 219 -21.17 -16.07 11.23
C CYS A 219 -21.59 -17.11 12.28
N ASP A 220 -21.54 -18.39 11.95
CA ASP A 220 -21.83 -19.56 12.80
C ASP A 220 -21.12 -19.54 14.17
N ARG A 221 -19.88 -19.04 14.22
CA ARG A 221 -19.10 -18.90 15.46
C ARG A 221 -18.99 -17.47 15.99
N CYS A 222 -19.73 -16.53 15.39
CA CYS A 222 -19.67 -15.12 15.76
C CYS A 222 -20.51 -14.81 17.00
N PHE A 223 -19.88 -14.24 18.03
CA PHE A 223 -20.52 -13.86 19.30
C PHE A 223 -21.56 -12.73 19.18
N LEU A 224 -21.62 -12.06 18.02
CA LEU A 224 -22.54 -10.94 17.74
C LEU A 224 -23.80 -11.35 16.99
N GLN A 225 -24.05 -12.64 16.70
CA GLN A 225 -25.20 -13.07 15.88
C GLN A 225 -26.54 -12.43 16.32
N SER A 226 -26.84 -12.47 17.62
CA SER A 226 -28.08 -11.91 18.20
C SER A 226 -28.15 -10.38 18.18
N HIS A 227 -27.05 -9.70 17.86
CA HIS A 227 -26.92 -8.24 17.86
C HIS A 227 -26.46 -7.69 16.51
N CYS A 228 -26.33 -8.52 15.48
CA CYS A 228 -25.87 -8.15 14.16
C CYS A 228 -27.07 -8.01 13.24
N ALA A 229 -27.46 -6.77 12.91
CA ALA A 229 -28.64 -6.50 12.09
C ALA A 229 -28.56 -7.21 10.73
N ALA A 230 -27.39 -7.20 10.07
CA ALA A 230 -27.22 -7.90 8.80
C ALA A 230 -27.38 -9.43 8.93
N PHE A 231 -27.08 -10.03 10.09
CA PHE A 231 -27.32 -11.46 10.32
C PHE A 231 -28.80 -11.74 10.57
N ILE A 232 -29.44 -10.96 11.45
CA ILE A 232 -30.87 -11.09 11.80
C ILE A 232 -31.78 -10.95 10.57
N HIS A 233 -31.41 -10.08 9.62
CA HIS A 233 -32.19 -9.79 8.42
C HIS A 233 -31.69 -10.53 7.16
N ASP A 234 -30.80 -11.52 7.30
CA ASP A 234 -30.24 -12.28 6.16
C ASP A 234 -29.57 -11.40 5.08
N LYS A 235 -28.91 -10.31 5.49
CA LYS A 235 -28.24 -9.31 4.65
C LYS A 235 -26.71 -9.31 4.71
N VAL A 236 -26.08 -10.27 5.38
CA VAL A 236 -24.60 -10.34 5.54
C VAL A 236 -23.84 -10.32 4.20
N ALA A 237 -24.41 -10.95 3.16
CA ALA A 237 -23.81 -11.02 1.82
C ALA A 237 -23.96 -9.71 1.02
N ASP A 238 -24.94 -8.88 1.38
CA ASP A 238 -25.31 -7.65 0.70
C ASP A 238 -24.67 -6.41 1.33
N ILE A 239 -24.28 -6.51 2.61
CA ILE A 239 -23.78 -5.39 3.41
C ILE A 239 -22.28 -5.56 3.75
N PRO A 240 -21.43 -4.54 3.49
CA PRO A 240 -21.75 -3.29 2.81
C PRO A 240 -21.99 -3.47 1.30
N ALA A 241 -22.72 -2.54 0.70
CA ALA A 241 -23.00 -2.55 -0.74
C ALA A 241 -21.71 -2.69 -1.56
N LYS A 242 -21.70 -3.67 -2.48
CA LYS A 242 -20.56 -3.88 -3.37
C LYS A 242 -20.44 -2.70 -4.33
N PRO A 243 -19.24 -2.13 -4.52
CA PRO A 243 -19.06 -1.12 -5.56
C PRO A 243 -19.34 -1.73 -6.93
N ILE A 244 -19.99 -0.97 -7.80
CA ILE A 244 -20.21 -1.34 -9.20
C ILE A 244 -18.84 -1.53 -9.86
N LYS A 245 -18.56 -2.73 -10.36
CA LYS A 245 -17.30 -3.02 -11.05
C LYS A 245 -17.28 -2.25 -12.37
N LYS A 246 -16.38 -1.26 -12.48
CA LYS A 246 -16.06 -0.64 -13.78
C LYS A 246 -15.13 -1.57 -14.56
N LYS A 247 -15.24 -1.57 -15.89
CA LYS A 247 -14.28 -2.26 -16.76
C LYS A 247 -12.91 -1.65 -16.54
N ASN A 248 -11.93 -2.48 -16.19
CA ASN A 248 -10.54 -2.04 -16.02
C ASN A 248 -9.95 -1.86 -17.43
N PRO A 249 -9.56 -0.64 -17.85
CA PRO A 249 -8.96 -0.43 -19.17
C PRO A 249 -7.64 -1.21 -19.29
N THR A 250 -7.27 -1.52 -20.52
CA THR A 250 -5.99 -2.17 -20.85
C THR A 250 -5.14 -1.20 -21.64
N GLU A 251 -3.92 -0.95 -21.17
CA GLU A 251 -2.92 -0.12 -21.83
C GLU A 251 -1.75 -1.02 -22.26
N SER A 252 -1.16 -0.74 -23.43
CA SER A 252 -0.17 -1.62 -24.03
C SER A 252 1.08 -0.86 -24.45
N ILE A 253 2.24 -1.20 -23.89
CA ILE A 253 3.50 -0.50 -24.19
C ILE A 253 4.56 -1.48 -24.69
N ALA A 254 5.64 -0.96 -25.25
CA ALA A 254 6.87 -1.72 -25.40
C ALA A 254 7.88 -1.32 -24.32
N LEU A 255 8.52 -2.30 -23.70
CA LEU A 255 9.66 -2.11 -22.80
C LEU A 255 10.93 -2.57 -23.51
N ILE A 256 11.94 -1.71 -23.53
CA ILE A 256 13.14 -1.92 -24.34
C ILE A 256 14.32 -2.26 -23.44
N LEU A 257 14.81 -3.50 -23.58
CA LEU A 257 16.07 -3.93 -23.01
C LEU A 257 17.19 -3.58 -24.00
N TYR A 258 17.67 -2.33 -23.94
CA TYR A 258 18.89 -1.95 -24.64
C TYR A 258 20.07 -2.72 -24.06
N TRP A 259 20.73 -3.52 -24.90
CA TRP A 259 21.85 -4.38 -24.51
C TRP A 259 23.12 -3.88 -25.18
N SER A 260 24.06 -3.42 -24.35
CA SER A 260 25.29 -2.80 -24.82
C SER A 260 26.37 -3.82 -25.18
N ASP A 261 27.32 -3.41 -26.02
CA ASP A 261 28.47 -4.24 -26.41
C ASP A 261 29.35 -4.65 -25.20
N ARG A 262 29.20 -3.96 -24.06
CA ARG A 262 29.86 -4.28 -22.78
C ARG A 262 29.00 -5.12 -21.84
N ASN A 263 27.93 -5.74 -22.34
CA ASN A 263 26.96 -6.51 -21.55
C ASN A 263 26.30 -5.68 -20.43
N GLN A 264 26.07 -4.39 -20.69
CA GLN A 264 25.31 -3.52 -19.81
C GLN A 264 23.91 -3.31 -20.37
N ILE A 265 22.97 -2.96 -19.48
CA ILE A 265 21.60 -2.63 -19.80
C ILE A 265 21.30 -1.19 -19.43
N LEU A 266 20.47 -0.55 -20.25
CA LEU A 266 19.98 0.79 -19.94
C LEU A 266 18.74 0.71 -19.07
N LEU A 267 18.81 1.29 -17.87
CA LEU A 267 17.67 1.54 -17.01
C LEU A 267 17.33 3.02 -17.01
N GLU A 268 16.05 3.30 -16.80
CA GLU A 268 15.50 4.64 -16.64
C GLU A 268 14.84 4.76 -15.26
N LYS A 269 15.20 5.82 -14.53
CA LYS A 269 14.49 6.24 -13.34
C LYS A 269 13.19 6.90 -13.77
N ARG A 270 12.07 6.33 -13.37
CA ARG A 270 10.77 6.85 -13.75
C ARG A 270 10.46 8.18 -13.06
N PRO A 271 9.70 9.08 -13.74
CA PRO A 271 9.25 10.33 -13.13
C PRO A 271 8.55 10.13 -11.79
N GLU A 272 8.60 11.14 -10.91
CA GLU A 272 7.97 11.03 -9.59
C GLU A 272 6.46 10.75 -9.69
N LYS A 273 5.78 11.40 -10.64
CA LYS A 273 4.36 11.25 -10.89
C LYS A 273 4.10 10.11 -11.88
N GLY A 274 3.03 9.35 -11.64
CA GLY A 274 2.62 8.23 -12.48
C GLY A 274 2.91 6.87 -11.85
N ILE A 275 3.00 5.83 -12.69
CA ILE A 275 3.29 4.47 -12.22
C ILE A 275 4.75 4.33 -11.83
N TRP A 276 4.99 3.54 -10.78
CA TRP A 276 6.34 3.16 -10.35
C TRP A 276 7.29 4.35 -10.14
N GLY A 277 6.76 5.50 -9.71
CA GLY A 277 7.54 6.73 -9.68
C GLY A 277 8.80 6.62 -8.83
N ASN A 278 9.89 7.19 -9.33
CA ASN A 278 11.26 7.11 -8.80
C ASN A 278 11.87 5.70 -8.72
N LEU A 279 11.20 4.66 -9.23
CA LEU A 279 11.83 3.35 -9.43
C LEU A 279 12.56 3.29 -10.77
N TYR A 280 13.52 2.38 -10.86
CA TYR A 280 14.16 2.04 -12.12
C TYR A 280 13.32 1.02 -12.91
N SER A 281 13.17 1.28 -14.20
CA SER A 281 12.49 0.43 -15.17
C SER A 281 13.31 0.36 -16.47
N LEU A 282 12.94 -0.55 -17.37
CA LEU A 282 13.36 -0.44 -18.76
C LEU A 282 12.71 0.79 -19.42
N PRO A 283 13.39 1.49 -20.33
CA PRO A 283 12.78 2.54 -21.13
C PRO A 283 11.60 2.04 -21.95
N GLU A 284 10.67 2.95 -22.23
CA GLU A 284 9.40 2.64 -22.88
C GLU A 284 9.37 3.18 -24.30
N LEU A 285 8.68 2.46 -25.18
CA LEU A 285 8.28 2.93 -26.50
C LEU A 285 6.79 2.66 -26.73
N LEU A 286 6.16 3.45 -27.59
CA LEU A 286 4.76 3.26 -27.95
C LEU A 286 4.61 2.08 -28.93
N LEU A 287 3.58 1.26 -28.71
CA LEU A 287 3.05 0.37 -29.73
C LEU A 287 2.12 1.17 -30.65
N LYS A 288 2.23 0.98 -31.98
CA LYS A 288 1.48 1.74 -33.00
C LYS A 288 -0.03 1.79 -32.68
N GLY A 289 -0.62 2.98 -32.82
CA GLY A 289 -2.07 3.17 -32.99
C GLY A 289 -2.91 3.43 -31.74
N LYS A 290 -2.33 3.83 -30.60
CA LYS A 290 -3.09 4.19 -29.39
C LYS A 290 -2.41 5.32 -28.59
N ASP A 291 -3.22 6.17 -27.95
CA ASP A 291 -2.78 7.01 -26.82
C ASP A 291 -2.46 6.10 -25.63
N HIS A 292 -1.25 6.23 -25.08
CA HIS A 292 -0.81 5.41 -23.95
C HIS A 292 -0.50 6.32 -22.76
N LYS A 293 -1.45 6.42 -21.82
CA LYS A 293 -1.32 7.29 -20.64
C LYS A 293 -0.31 6.75 -19.62
N SER A 294 -0.04 5.45 -19.65
CA SER A 294 0.93 4.78 -18.80
C SER A 294 2.37 5.00 -19.23
N ALA A 295 2.59 5.34 -20.50
CA ALA A 295 3.92 5.52 -21.04
C ALA A 295 4.48 6.89 -20.59
N SER A 296 5.66 6.89 -19.99
CA SER A 296 6.24 8.11 -19.39
C SER A 296 7.71 8.33 -19.71
N SER A 297 8.30 7.47 -20.55
CA SER A 297 9.70 7.60 -20.94
C SER A 297 9.88 8.75 -21.93
N PRO A 298 10.85 9.67 -21.73
CA PRO A 298 11.13 10.74 -22.68
C PRO A 298 11.70 10.20 -24.00
N ILE A 299 12.18 8.96 -24.04
CA ILE A 299 12.67 8.31 -25.27
C ILE A 299 11.55 8.20 -26.32
N ILE A 300 10.29 8.18 -25.90
CA ILE A 300 9.12 8.16 -26.79
C ILE A 300 9.04 9.39 -27.69
N ASP A 301 9.56 10.53 -27.23
CA ASP A 301 9.50 11.79 -27.97
C ASP A 301 10.49 11.82 -29.14
N THR A 302 11.55 11.01 -29.08
CA THR A 302 12.63 11.00 -30.08
C THR A 302 12.81 9.69 -30.81
N GLN A 303 12.20 8.60 -30.33
CA GLN A 303 12.37 7.25 -30.89
C GLN A 303 11.04 6.50 -31.00
N SER A 304 11.02 5.52 -31.89
CA SER A 304 9.94 4.59 -32.12
C SER A 304 10.48 3.16 -32.25
N LEU A 305 9.61 2.16 -32.15
CA LEU A 305 10.01 0.77 -32.38
C LEU A 305 10.56 0.51 -33.80
N ALA A 306 10.20 1.37 -34.77
CA ALA A 306 10.67 1.22 -36.15
C ALA A 306 12.15 1.56 -36.29
N ASP A 307 12.70 2.37 -35.39
CA ASP A 307 14.12 2.77 -35.38
C ASP A 307 15.04 1.61 -34.97
N PHE A 308 14.46 0.54 -34.41
CA PHE A 308 15.17 -0.67 -34.01
C PHE A 308 14.65 -1.91 -34.78
N PRO A 309 14.98 -2.05 -36.08
CA PRO A 309 14.53 -3.18 -36.89
C PRO A 309 15.15 -4.52 -36.47
N GLN A 310 16.34 -4.49 -35.85
CA GLN A 310 17.07 -5.66 -35.37
C GLN A 310 16.64 -6.13 -33.96
N ARG A 311 15.58 -5.56 -33.40
CA ARG A 311 15.10 -5.91 -32.06
C ARG A 311 14.60 -7.35 -32.01
N GLU A 312 14.88 -8.03 -30.91
CA GLU A 312 14.44 -9.41 -30.65
C GLU A 312 13.27 -9.39 -29.66
N PRO A 313 12.12 -10.00 -29.96
CA PRO A 313 11.05 -10.15 -28.97
C PRO A 313 11.51 -11.10 -27.85
N LEU A 314 11.25 -10.75 -26.59
CA LEU A 314 11.60 -11.59 -25.44
C LEU A 314 10.36 -12.26 -24.82
N THR A 315 9.45 -11.46 -24.25
CA THR A 315 8.25 -11.96 -23.57
C THR A 315 7.22 -10.84 -23.47
N ASN A 316 6.00 -11.18 -23.09
CA ASN A 316 5.00 -10.20 -22.66
C ASN A 316 4.88 -10.23 -21.13
N ILE A 317 4.67 -9.06 -20.54
CA ILE A 317 4.35 -8.86 -19.13
C ILE A 317 2.92 -8.36 -19.05
N ARG A 318 2.08 -9.05 -18.29
CA ARG A 318 0.75 -8.57 -17.94
C ARG A 318 0.71 -8.24 -16.45
N HIS A 319 0.52 -6.98 -16.12
CA HIS A 319 0.49 -6.50 -14.74
C HIS A 319 -0.83 -5.79 -14.45
N GLN A 320 -1.56 -6.28 -13.45
CA GLN A 320 -2.86 -5.72 -13.08
C GLN A 320 -2.69 -4.66 -11.98
N PHE A 321 -3.04 -3.43 -12.29
CA PHE A 321 -3.25 -2.37 -11.30
C PHE A 321 -4.73 -2.28 -10.92
N THR A 322 -5.01 -1.59 -9.82
CA THR A 322 -6.39 -1.34 -9.34
C THR A 322 -7.24 -0.56 -10.35
N HIS A 323 -6.63 0.25 -11.21
CA HIS A 323 -7.31 1.19 -12.11
C HIS A 323 -7.06 0.96 -13.61
N TYR A 324 -6.13 0.09 -13.99
CA TYR A 324 -5.98 -0.43 -15.36
C TYR A 324 -5.14 -1.72 -15.36
N THR A 325 -5.01 -2.38 -16.52
CA THR A 325 -4.07 -3.48 -16.74
C THR A 325 -3.02 -3.04 -17.74
N LEU A 326 -1.74 -3.21 -17.39
CA LEU A 326 -0.61 -2.97 -18.28
C LEU A 326 -0.24 -4.27 -19.00
N GLU A 327 -0.22 -4.23 -20.32
CA GLU A 327 0.31 -5.28 -21.19
C GLU A 327 1.58 -4.76 -21.88
N ALA A 328 2.74 -5.10 -21.33
CA ALA A 328 4.02 -4.65 -21.86
C ALA A 328 4.69 -5.75 -22.71
N SER A 329 4.98 -5.46 -23.97
CA SER A 329 5.80 -6.31 -24.83
C SER A 329 7.27 -5.97 -24.68
N LEU A 330 8.09 -6.95 -24.32
CA LEU A 330 9.53 -6.74 -24.16
C LEU A 330 10.30 -7.05 -25.44
N PHE A 331 11.22 -6.15 -25.77
CA PHE A 331 12.17 -6.31 -26.85
C PHE A 331 13.59 -6.12 -26.35
N LYS A 332 14.50 -6.99 -26.74
CA LYS A 332 15.95 -6.77 -26.63
C LYS A 332 16.43 -6.00 -27.84
N VAL A 333 17.25 -4.99 -27.63
CA VAL A 333 17.85 -4.17 -28.68
C VAL A 333 19.36 -4.15 -28.47
N PRO A 334 20.13 -4.93 -29.25
CA PRO A 334 21.58 -4.78 -29.29
C PRO A 334 21.93 -3.37 -29.78
N ILE A 335 22.74 -2.63 -29.03
CA ILE A 335 23.07 -1.24 -29.33
C ILE A 335 24.48 -0.90 -28.81
N SER A 336 25.28 -0.18 -29.58
CA SER A 336 26.61 0.20 -29.12
C SER A 336 26.55 1.26 -28.02
N ASP A 337 27.56 1.30 -27.15
CA ASP A 337 27.63 2.32 -26.10
C ASP A 337 27.59 3.75 -26.68
N GLN A 338 28.22 3.97 -27.84
CA GLN A 338 28.21 5.27 -28.50
C GLN A 338 26.80 5.66 -28.95
N ALA A 339 26.00 4.72 -29.43
CA ALA A 339 24.61 4.95 -29.80
C ALA A 339 23.75 5.22 -28.56
N ILE A 340 23.98 4.53 -27.44
CA ILE A 340 23.35 4.86 -26.14
C ILE A 340 23.71 6.29 -25.72
N GLN A 341 24.98 6.69 -25.77
CA GLN A 341 25.38 8.05 -25.40
C GLN A 341 24.72 9.12 -26.28
N ASN A 342 24.58 8.86 -27.58
CA ASN A 342 23.88 9.77 -28.49
C ASN A 342 22.38 9.85 -28.17
N LEU A 343 21.76 8.70 -27.86
CA LEU A 343 20.37 8.63 -27.41
C LEU A 343 20.16 9.48 -26.16
N LEU A 344 21.02 9.32 -25.14
CA LEU A 344 20.92 10.06 -23.87
C LEU A 344 21.13 11.57 -24.05
N LYS A 345 22.05 12.00 -24.93
CA LYS A 345 22.26 13.44 -25.22
C LYS A 345 21.03 14.13 -25.81
N SER A 346 20.13 13.38 -26.44
CA SER A 346 18.87 13.92 -26.98
C SER A 346 17.75 14.04 -25.94
N GLN A 347 17.97 13.53 -24.71
CA GLN A 347 16.97 13.53 -23.65
C GLN A 347 17.10 14.77 -22.76
N SER A 348 15.98 15.26 -22.26
CA SER A 348 15.94 16.44 -21.39
C SER A 348 16.62 16.20 -20.04
N ASN A 349 16.55 14.97 -19.50
CA ASN A 349 17.11 14.57 -18.20
C ASN A 349 17.98 13.30 -18.36
N PRO A 350 19.18 13.40 -18.96
CA PRO A 350 20.03 12.23 -19.19
C PRO A 350 20.48 11.52 -17.90
N GLU A 351 20.50 12.22 -16.76
CA GLU A 351 20.85 11.71 -15.44
C GLU A 351 19.85 10.71 -14.86
N ASP A 352 18.62 10.67 -15.37
CA ASP A 352 17.63 9.66 -14.98
C ASP A 352 17.96 8.28 -15.58
N PHE A 353 18.84 8.22 -16.58
CA PHE A 353 19.27 6.98 -17.20
C PHE A 353 20.57 6.44 -16.59
N ARG A 354 20.64 5.13 -16.42
CA ARG A 354 21.84 4.44 -15.92
C ARG A 354 22.15 3.24 -16.80
N LEU A 355 23.39 3.21 -17.31
CA LEU A 355 23.94 2.04 -17.99
C LEU A 355 24.66 1.18 -16.96
N VAL A 356 24.14 -0.02 -16.71
CA VAL A 356 24.57 -0.89 -15.59
C VAL A 356 24.63 -2.34 -16.02
N THR A 357 25.44 -3.15 -15.33
CA THR A 357 25.37 -4.61 -15.45
C THR A 357 24.03 -5.14 -14.91
N VAL A 358 23.68 -6.39 -15.22
CA VAL A 358 22.44 -7.01 -14.70
C VAL A 358 22.53 -7.18 -13.17
N GLU A 359 23.72 -7.44 -12.63
CA GLU A 359 23.99 -7.57 -11.21
C GLU A 359 23.78 -6.24 -10.46
N GLU A 360 24.33 -5.15 -10.98
CA GLU A 360 24.09 -3.79 -10.46
C GLU A 360 22.62 -3.40 -10.58
N ALA A 361 22.01 -3.72 -11.73
CA ALA A 361 20.59 -3.50 -11.95
C ALA A 361 19.74 -4.18 -10.88
N LEU A 362 20.09 -5.40 -10.44
CA LEU A 362 19.38 -6.13 -9.38
C LEU A 362 19.42 -5.40 -8.02
N LEU A 363 20.44 -4.60 -7.73
CA LEU A 363 20.56 -3.81 -6.50
C LEU A 363 19.65 -2.58 -6.49
N LEU A 364 19.31 -2.00 -7.65
CA LEU A 364 18.45 -0.82 -7.74
C LEU A 364 16.99 -1.12 -7.37
N PRO A 365 16.23 -0.14 -6.86
CA PRO A 365 14.80 -0.29 -6.61
C PRO A 365 14.03 -0.32 -7.93
N LYS A 366 13.22 -1.34 -8.13
CA LYS A 366 12.49 -1.58 -9.38
C LYS A 366 11.14 -2.23 -9.12
N PRO A 367 10.16 -2.13 -10.03
CA PRO A 367 8.89 -2.82 -9.87
C PRO A 367 9.07 -4.34 -10.04
N GLN A 368 8.18 -5.10 -9.40
CA GLN A 368 8.26 -6.57 -9.38
C GLN A 368 8.41 -7.22 -10.76
N PRO A 369 7.67 -6.82 -11.82
CA PRO A 369 7.85 -7.43 -13.14
C PRO A 369 9.25 -7.26 -13.73
N ILE A 370 9.90 -6.12 -13.48
CA ILE A 370 11.28 -5.87 -13.92
C ILE A 370 12.27 -6.66 -13.04
N ALA A 371 12.00 -6.81 -11.75
CA ALA A 371 12.83 -7.64 -10.87
C ALA A 371 12.83 -9.12 -11.31
N GLU A 372 11.65 -9.66 -11.62
CA GLU A 372 11.49 -11.04 -12.11
C GLU A 372 12.20 -11.25 -13.45
N LEU A 373 12.07 -10.30 -14.38
CA LEU A 373 12.80 -10.32 -15.65
C LEU A 373 14.31 -10.36 -15.44
N LEU A 374 14.86 -9.41 -14.68
CA LEU A 374 16.31 -9.30 -14.50
C LEU A 374 16.89 -10.52 -13.78
N THR A 375 16.13 -11.11 -12.86
CA THR A 375 16.52 -12.36 -12.18
C THR A 375 16.57 -13.54 -13.16
N LYS A 376 15.63 -13.61 -14.11
CA LYS A 376 15.67 -14.62 -15.18
C LYS A 376 16.89 -14.43 -16.08
N ILE A 377 17.20 -13.19 -16.43
CA ILE A 377 18.39 -12.85 -17.24
C ILE A 377 19.69 -13.18 -16.49
N SER A 378 19.78 -12.91 -15.18
CA SER A 378 21.01 -13.19 -14.42
C SER A 378 21.24 -14.69 -14.20
N THR A 379 20.17 -15.48 -14.11
CA THR A 379 20.26 -16.93 -13.89
C THR A 379 20.47 -17.74 -15.17
N HIS A 380 20.05 -17.20 -16.31
CA HIS A 380 20.20 -17.84 -17.62
C HIS A 380 21.09 -16.95 -18.48
N SER A 381 22.32 -17.40 -18.74
CA SER A 381 23.17 -16.75 -19.75
C SER A 381 22.35 -16.58 -21.03
N LEU A 382 22.14 -15.33 -21.48
CA LEU A 382 21.42 -15.00 -22.72
C LEU A 382 22.06 -15.61 -23.99
N THR A 383 23.13 -16.39 -23.84
CA THR A 383 23.80 -17.15 -24.91
C THR A 383 23.21 -18.53 -25.18
N GLN A 384 22.23 -19.02 -24.40
CA GLN A 384 21.52 -20.25 -24.75
C GLN A 384 20.05 -20.00 -24.96
N THR A 385 19.62 -20.37 -26.17
CA THR A 385 18.26 -20.45 -26.68
C THR A 385 17.32 -21.11 -25.66
N LEU A 386 16.68 -20.30 -24.83
CA LEU A 386 15.63 -20.73 -23.91
C LEU A 386 14.60 -19.62 -23.77
N TRP A 387 13.94 -19.25 -24.87
CA TRP A 387 12.66 -18.53 -24.86
C TRP A 387 11.82 -18.95 -26.07
#